data_AF-A0A1V1UFX7-F1
#
_entry.id   AF-A0A1V1UFX7-F1
#
_cell.length_a   1.000
_cell.length_b   1.000
_cell.length_c   1.000
_cell.angle_alpha   90.00
_cell.angle_beta   90.00
_cell.angle_gamma   90.00
#
_symmetry.space_group_name_H-M   'P 1'
#
loop_
_entity.id
_entity.type
_entity.pdbx_description
1 polymer ?
#
loop_
_entity_poly.entity_id
_entity_poly.type
_entity_poly.pdbx_seq_one_letter_code
_entity_poly.pdbx_strand_id
1 'polypeptide(L)'
;MNTHPLRRPTPADNFGEKIMTEEYLDAEFAEDREDREIAELARRPGATFRSVFGGAIYNNARNVLSDLARERGLNSREKEAVWPGVLIGQIGSRAAQAREMGLEGAPDPERVEKETQKAAQFRQAYEAVSGVSLDHPARNIGGMSDRAQEEIRQNFGSPKLSAHERLARAHAVPSVLREQAKELHDTGVSEYTESAIRIGEHLSTGERDREDRRRKPVRVKSRGGPVL
;
A
#
# COMPACT_ATOMS: atom_id res chain seq x y z
N MET A 1 62.75 -4.89 -54.24
CA MET A 1 63.02 -3.54 -53.70
C MET A 1 61.68 -2.91 -53.36
N ASN A 2 61.31 -2.46 -52.16
CA ASN A 2 61.91 -2.30 -50.84
C ASN A 2 60.72 -2.31 -49.86
N THR A 3 60.64 -3.21 -48.89
CA THR A 3 60.99 -3.02 -47.47
C THR A 3 60.32 -1.83 -46.77
N HIS A 4 59.54 -2.15 -45.72
CA HIS A 4 58.85 -1.28 -44.75
C HIS A 4 59.73 -0.12 -44.20
N PRO A 5 59.09 0.89 -43.57
CA PRO A 5 59.04 0.82 -42.11
C PRO A 5 57.69 1.17 -41.49
N LEU A 6 57.38 0.41 -40.43
CA LEU A 6 56.50 0.77 -39.34
C LEU A 6 56.88 2.16 -38.80
N ARG A 7 55.92 3.10 -38.76
CA ARG A 7 56.03 4.28 -37.90
C ARG A 7 54.96 4.20 -36.84
N ARG A 8 55.37 3.88 -35.62
CA ARG A 8 54.66 4.23 -34.39
C ARG A 8 54.91 5.71 -34.12
N PRO A 9 53.88 6.54 -33.96
CA PRO A 9 53.91 7.66 -33.05
C PRO A 9 53.31 7.26 -31.69
N THR A 10 54.08 7.65 -30.68
CA THR A 10 53.95 7.52 -29.23
C THR A 10 53.10 8.66 -28.63
N PRO A 11 52.84 8.67 -27.31
CA PRO A 11 51.62 9.20 -26.70
C PRO A 11 51.71 10.70 -26.44
N ALA A 12 51.01 11.50 -27.23
CA ALA A 12 50.63 12.87 -26.90
C ALA A 12 49.76 13.41 -28.03
N ASP A 13 48.48 13.04 -28.07
CA ASP A 13 47.45 13.90 -28.66
C ASP A 13 46.10 13.54 -28.03
N ASN A 14 45.85 14.28 -26.97
CA ASN A 14 44.60 14.55 -26.28
C ASN A 14 43.35 14.43 -27.18
N PHE A 15 42.59 13.35 -27.00
CA PHE A 15 41.17 13.50 -26.67
C PHE A 15 40.91 12.59 -25.49
N GLY A 16 40.84 13.23 -24.32
CA GLY A 16 40.32 12.61 -23.13
C GLY A 16 38.86 12.25 -23.37
N GLU A 17 38.63 11.05 -23.92
CA GLU A 17 37.49 10.25 -23.52
C GLU A 17 37.68 10.00 -22.03
N LYS A 18 37.21 10.97 -21.23
CA LYS A 18 36.56 10.62 -19.98
C LYS A 18 35.51 9.60 -20.38
N ILE A 19 35.87 8.33 -20.23
CA ILE A 19 34.92 7.29 -19.88
C ILE A 19 34.32 7.82 -18.58
N MET A 20 33.28 8.63 -18.73
CA MET A 20 32.29 8.83 -17.71
C MET A 20 31.74 7.41 -17.56
N THR A 21 32.33 6.65 -16.64
CA THR A 21 31.55 5.67 -15.92
C THR A 21 30.35 6.47 -15.45
N GLU A 22 29.25 6.34 -16.18
CA GLU A 22 27.91 6.56 -15.65
C GLU A 22 27.83 5.60 -14.48
N GLU A 23 28.38 6.07 -13.36
CA GLU A 23 28.06 5.61 -12.04
C GLU A 23 26.58 5.92 -11.95
N TYR A 24 25.78 4.90 -12.25
CA TYR A 24 24.38 4.87 -11.91
C TYR A 24 24.33 5.28 -10.44
N LEU A 25 23.86 6.50 -10.19
CA LEU A 25 23.44 6.92 -8.87
C LEU A 25 22.30 5.97 -8.50
N ASP A 26 22.67 4.85 -7.90
CA ASP A 26 21.75 4.00 -7.17
C ASP A 26 20.96 4.93 -6.26
N ALA A 27 19.64 4.86 -6.40
CA ALA A 27 18.69 5.66 -5.67
C ALA A 27 18.69 5.22 -4.19
N GLU A 28 19.76 5.52 -3.47
CA GLU A 28 19.73 5.54 -2.02
C GLU A 28 18.87 6.74 -1.57
N PHE A 29 18.09 6.52 -0.50
CA PHE A 29 17.51 7.54 0.40
C PHE A 29 16.03 7.96 0.27
N ALA A 30 15.13 7.07 -0.16
CA ALA A 30 13.71 7.18 0.23
C ALA A 30 13.43 6.53 1.61
N GLU A 31 13.98 5.34 1.86
CA GLU A 31 13.81 4.60 3.13
C GLU A 31 14.40 5.35 4.34
N ASP A 32 15.58 5.94 4.19
CA ASP A 32 16.24 6.74 5.24
C ASP A 32 15.39 7.91 5.75
N ARG A 33 14.54 8.49 4.90
CA ARG A 33 13.73 9.65 5.29
C ARG A 33 12.51 9.22 6.12
N GLU A 34 11.83 8.17 5.71
CA GLU A 34 10.67 7.63 6.44
C GLU A 34 11.11 7.09 7.80
N ASP A 35 12.21 6.34 7.85
CA ASP A 35 12.72 5.77 9.12
C ASP A 35 13.23 6.86 10.07
N ARG A 36 13.87 7.93 9.55
CA ARG A 36 14.23 9.10 10.37
C ARG A 36 13.00 9.82 10.91
N GLU A 37 11.96 10.00 10.09
CA GLU A 37 10.71 10.64 10.53
C GLU A 37 9.99 9.79 11.58
N ILE A 38 9.90 8.47 11.37
CA ILE A 38 9.33 7.52 12.35
C ILE A 38 10.11 7.58 13.66
N ALA A 39 11.45 7.52 13.59
CA ALA A 39 12.31 7.59 14.77
C ALA A 39 12.18 8.92 15.52
N GLU A 40 12.03 10.05 14.80
CA GLU A 40 11.78 11.35 15.41
C GLU A 40 10.41 11.39 16.10
N LEU A 41 9.35 10.87 15.45
CA LEU A 41 8.00 10.83 15.99
C LEU A 41 7.91 9.92 17.22
N ALA A 42 8.58 8.76 17.19
CA ALA A 42 8.60 7.82 18.31
C ALA A 42 9.29 8.37 19.55
N ARG A 43 10.24 9.31 19.40
CA ARG A 43 10.94 9.97 20.52
C ARG A 43 10.12 11.06 21.20
N ARG A 44 8.97 11.46 20.64
CA ARG A 44 8.15 12.53 21.21
C ARG A 44 7.45 12.04 22.49
N PRO A 45 7.34 12.88 23.54
CA PRO A 45 6.56 12.55 24.72
C PRO A 45 5.11 12.22 24.35
N GLY A 46 4.59 11.09 24.83
CA GLY A 46 3.23 10.64 24.52
C GLY A 46 3.06 10.03 23.12
N ALA A 47 4.15 9.66 22.43
CA ALA A 47 4.06 8.95 21.17
C ALA A 47 3.35 7.60 21.35
N THR A 48 2.33 7.38 20.54
CA THR A 48 1.56 6.12 20.47
C THR A 48 1.69 5.51 19.08
N PHE A 49 1.33 4.24 18.93
CA PHE A 49 1.22 3.58 17.63
C PHE A 49 0.41 4.43 16.63
N ARG A 50 -0.73 4.96 17.08
CA ARG A 50 -1.60 5.84 16.30
C ARG A 50 -0.88 7.10 15.82
N SER A 51 -0.20 7.82 16.71
CA SER A 51 0.42 9.10 16.34
C SER A 51 1.63 8.95 15.42
N VAL A 52 2.33 7.81 15.51
CA VAL A 52 3.53 7.53 14.71
C VAL A 52 3.17 6.95 13.34
N PHE A 53 2.32 5.91 13.29
CA PHE A 53 2.08 5.15 12.07
C PHE A 53 0.72 5.41 11.41
N GLY A 54 -0.22 6.00 12.14
CA GLY A 54 -1.62 6.09 11.73
C GLY A 54 -1.88 6.65 10.34
N GLY A 55 -1.34 7.83 10.04
CA GLY A 55 -1.47 8.47 8.73
C GLY A 55 -0.82 7.66 7.62
N ALA A 56 0.37 7.11 7.88
CA ALA A 56 1.11 6.29 6.92
C ALA A 56 0.35 5.00 6.58
N ILE A 57 -0.16 4.29 7.59
CA ILE A 57 -0.97 3.06 7.42
C ILE A 57 -2.16 3.32 6.49
N TYR A 58 -2.94 4.37 6.76
CA TYR A 58 -4.14 4.66 5.97
C TYR A 58 -3.81 5.07 4.54
N ASN A 59 -2.81 5.94 4.35
CA ASN A 59 -2.39 6.40 3.02
C ASN A 59 -1.82 5.23 2.20
N ASN A 60 -0.95 4.41 2.79
CA ASN A 60 -0.38 3.25 2.13
C ASN A 60 -1.47 2.22 1.78
N ALA A 61 -2.44 1.99 2.68
CA ALA A 61 -3.58 1.11 2.39
C ALA A 61 -4.41 1.61 1.20
N ARG A 62 -4.64 2.93 1.11
CA ARG A 62 -5.37 3.54 -0.02
C ARG A 62 -4.60 3.43 -1.33
N ASN A 63 -3.28 3.64 -1.31
CA ASN A 63 -2.42 3.48 -2.48
C ASN A 63 -2.44 2.03 -2.98
N VAL A 64 -2.21 1.06 -2.07
CA VAL A 64 -2.27 -0.38 -2.39
C VAL A 64 -3.63 -0.77 -2.96
N LEU A 65 -4.74 -0.29 -2.38
CA LEU A 65 -6.08 -0.55 -2.92
C LEU A 65 -6.27 0.07 -4.32
N SER A 66 -5.73 1.26 -4.55
CA SER A 66 -5.80 1.93 -5.86
C SER A 66 -5.02 1.16 -6.92
N ASP A 67 -3.81 0.69 -6.60
CA ASP A 67 -3.00 -0.12 -7.51
C ASP A 67 -3.66 -1.46 -7.80
N LEU A 68 -4.15 -2.18 -6.78
CA LEU A 68 -4.92 -3.41 -6.96
C LEU A 68 -6.17 -3.20 -7.83
N ALA A 69 -6.87 -2.09 -7.62
CA ALA A 69 -8.04 -1.75 -8.41
C ALA A 69 -7.71 -1.51 -9.88
N ARG A 70 -6.60 -0.81 -10.16
CA ARG A 70 -6.11 -0.56 -11.52
C ARG A 70 -5.67 -1.87 -12.18
N GLU A 71 -4.92 -2.70 -11.48
CA GLU A 71 -4.40 -3.96 -12.00
C GLU A 71 -5.52 -4.95 -12.30
N ARG A 72 -6.53 -5.07 -11.43
CA ARG A 72 -7.55 -6.13 -11.50
C ARG A 72 -8.93 -5.67 -11.96
N GLY A 73 -9.04 -4.40 -12.37
CA GLY A 73 -10.29 -3.79 -12.82
C GLY A 73 -11.38 -3.88 -11.76
N LEU A 74 -11.05 -3.58 -10.51
CA LEU A 74 -12.02 -3.66 -9.42
C LEU A 74 -13.01 -2.49 -9.49
N ASN A 75 -14.30 -2.79 -9.47
CA ASN A 75 -15.34 -1.79 -9.31
C ASN A 75 -15.46 -1.31 -7.85
N SER A 76 -16.28 -0.29 -7.59
CA SER A 76 -16.40 0.29 -6.25
C SER A 76 -16.77 -0.72 -5.16
N ARG A 77 -17.69 -1.66 -5.41
CA ARG A 77 -18.10 -2.66 -4.40
C ARG A 77 -17.02 -3.70 -4.16
N GLU A 78 -16.30 -4.09 -5.21
CA GLU A 78 -15.17 -5.01 -5.10
C GLU A 78 -14.00 -4.38 -4.33
N LYS A 79 -13.78 -3.07 -4.49
CA LYS A 79 -12.81 -2.32 -3.69
C LYS A 79 -13.17 -2.36 -2.20
N GLU A 80 -14.44 -2.13 -1.86
CA GLU A 80 -14.91 -2.21 -0.48
C GLU A 80 -14.79 -3.63 0.09
N ALA A 81 -14.98 -4.67 -0.72
CA ALA A 81 -14.78 -6.06 -0.29
C ALA A 81 -13.31 -6.38 0.04
N VAL A 82 -12.37 -5.72 -0.65
CA VAL A 82 -10.91 -5.92 -0.48
C VAL A 82 -10.33 -4.99 0.60
N TRP A 83 -10.96 -3.83 0.84
CA TRP A 83 -10.47 -2.79 1.74
C TRP A 83 -10.09 -3.29 3.15
N PRO A 84 -10.91 -4.09 3.87
CA PRO A 84 -10.55 -4.58 5.19
C PRO A 84 -9.22 -5.36 5.20
N GLY A 85 -9.00 -6.22 4.20
CA GLY A 85 -7.77 -7.02 4.12
C GLY A 85 -6.53 -6.16 3.89
N VAL A 86 -6.64 -5.16 3.00
CA VAL A 86 -5.55 -4.23 2.71
C VAL A 86 -5.19 -3.40 3.94
N LEU A 87 -6.20 -2.85 4.62
CA LEU A 87 -5.98 -2.03 5.80
C LEU A 87 -5.37 -2.82 6.96
N ILE A 88 -5.91 -4.00 7.28
CA ILE A 88 -5.38 -4.86 8.34
C ILE A 88 -3.95 -5.31 8.02
N GLY A 89 -3.64 -5.58 6.74
CA GLY A 89 -2.27 -5.88 6.31
C GLY A 89 -1.27 -4.75 6.61
N GLN A 90 -1.65 -3.49 6.35
CA GLN A 90 -0.81 -2.32 6.69
C GLN A 90 -0.67 -2.09 8.20
N ILE A 91 -1.72 -2.42 8.97
CA ILE A 91 -1.65 -2.38 10.43
C ILE A 91 -0.65 -3.43 10.94
N GLY A 92 -0.74 -4.65 10.41
CA GLY A 92 0.15 -5.75 10.77
C GLY A 92 1.62 -5.49 10.46
N SER A 93 1.92 -4.89 9.30
CA SER A 93 3.30 -4.59 8.91
C SER A 93 3.99 -3.60 9.86
N ARG A 94 3.25 -2.63 10.40
CA ARG A 94 3.79 -1.64 11.36
C ARG A 94 3.68 -2.08 12.81
N ALA A 95 2.86 -3.08 13.13
CA ALA A 95 2.65 -3.56 14.49
C ALA A 95 3.92 -4.12 15.15
N ALA A 96 4.79 -4.79 14.38
CA ALA A 96 6.06 -5.32 14.88
C ALA A 96 7.05 -4.19 15.20
N GLN A 97 7.28 -3.29 14.24
CA GLN A 97 8.13 -2.12 14.39
C GLN A 97 7.72 -1.26 15.59
N ALA A 98 6.42 -1.06 15.80
CA ALA A 98 5.91 -0.30 16.94
C ALA A 98 6.21 -0.93 18.31
N ARG A 99 6.15 -2.26 18.39
CA ARG A 99 6.46 -3.00 19.63
C ARG A 99 7.95 -2.93 19.95
N GLU A 100 8.81 -3.06 18.94
CA GLU A 100 10.26 -2.89 19.09
C GLU A 100 10.62 -1.47 19.58
N MET A 101 9.87 -0.46 19.14
CA MET A 101 10.00 0.93 19.59
C MET A 101 9.36 1.20 20.96
N GLY A 102 8.66 0.23 21.56
CA GLY A 102 7.98 0.38 22.85
C GLY A 102 6.78 1.34 22.82
N LEU A 103 6.16 1.55 21.66
CA LEU A 103 5.05 2.50 21.51
C LEU A 103 3.76 1.95 22.13
N GLU A 104 3.10 2.81 22.91
CA GLU A 104 1.80 2.49 23.50
C GLU A 104 0.73 2.30 22.42
N GLY A 105 -0.19 1.34 22.64
CA GLY A 105 -1.30 1.07 21.74
C GLY A 105 -0.94 0.31 20.47
N ALA A 106 0.27 -0.27 20.41
CA ALA A 106 0.62 -1.20 19.34
C ALA A 106 -0.33 -2.40 19.36
N PRO A 107 -0.91 -2.80 18.21
CA PRO A 107 -1.88 -3.89 18.18
C PRO A 107 -1.20 -5.23 18.46
N ASP A 108 -1.90 -6.05 19.23
CA ASP A 108 -1.50 -7.41 19.57
C ASP A 108 -1.42 -8.31 18.30
N PRO A 109 -0.32 -9.06 18.09
CA PRO A 109 -0.17 -9.96 16.94
C PRO A 109 -1.33 -10.94 16.75
N GLU A 110 -1.81 -11.57 17.82
CA GLU A 110 -2.92 -12.53 17.72
C GLU A 110 -4.21 -11.84 17.24
N ARG A 111 -4.43 -10.59 17.68
CA ARG A 111 -5.57 -9.80 17.21
C ARG A 111 -5.44 -9.45 15.73
N VAL A 112 -4.25 -9.04 15.28
CA VAL A 112 -3.99 -8.76 13.86
C VAL A 112 -4.23 -10.00 13.01
N GLU A 113 -3.75 -11.16 13.45
CA GLU A 113 -3.95 -12.43 12.75
C GLU A 113 -5.45 -12.78 12.65
N LYS A 114 -6.20 -12.68 13.75
CA LYS A 114 -7.65 -12.93 13.78
C LYS A 114 -8.41 -12.01 12.82
N GLU A 115 -8.10 -10.72 12.80
CA GLU A 115 -8.73 -9.77 11.87
C GLU A 115 -8.31 -10.01 10.42
N THR A 116 -7.08 -10.47 10.17
CA THR A 116 -6.60 -10.86 8.84
C THR A 116 -7.40 -12.06 8.31
N GLN A 117 -7.57 -13.10 9.14
CA GLN A 117 -8.38 -14.27 8.81
C GLN A 117 -9.84 -13.87 8.56
N LYS A 118 -10.40 -12.99 9.40
CA LYS A 118 -11.76 -12.48 9.24
C LYS A 118 -11.93 -11.68 7.93
N ALA A 119 -10.95 -10.85 7.57
CA ALA A 119 -10.97 -10.12 6.31
C ALA A 119 -10.89 -11.04 5.09
N ALA A 120 -10.07 -12.10 5.15
CA ALA A 120 -10.00 -13.12 4.10
C ALA A 120 -11.33 -13.86 3.95
N GLN A 121 -11.95 -14.26 5.07
CA GLN A 121 -13.27 -14.89 5.10
C GLN A 121 -14.37 -13.97 4.54
N PHE A 122 -14.35 -12.69 4.89
CA PHE A 122 -15.29 -11.70 4.35
C PHE A 122 -15.17 -11.58 2.83
N ARG A 123 -13.95 -11.49 2.31
CA ARG A 123 -13.68 -11.47 0.87
C ARG A 123 -14.20 -12.73 0.19
N GLN A 124 -13.93 -13.91 0.77
CA GLN A 124 -14.41 -15.19 0.26
C GLN A 124 -15.95 -15.27 0.23
N ALA A 125 -16.63 -14.75 1.26
CA ALA A 125 -18.07 -14.63 1.26
C ALA A 125 -18.59 -13.69 0.16
N TYR A 126 -17.92 -12.56 -0.06
CA TYR A 126 -18.30 -11.63 -1.14
C TYR A 126 -18.14 -12.26 -2.52
N GLU A 127 -17.06 -13.00 -2.76
CA GLU A 127 -16.85 -13.76 -4.01
C GLU A 127 -17.94 -14.83 -4.21
N ALA A 128 -18.35 -15.51 -3.13
CA ALA A 128 -19.43 -16.49 -3.18
C ALA A 128 -20.78 -15.85 -3.56
N VAL A 129 -21.09 -14.68 -2.99
CA VAL A 129 -22.32 -13.93 -3.28
C VAL A 129 -22.29 -13.39 -4.71
N SER A 130 -21.26 -12.61 -5.06
CA SER A 130 -21.11 -11.98 -6.38
C SER A 130 -20.91 -12.98 -7.52
N GLY A 131 -20.40 -14.17 -7.21
CA GLY A 131 -20.08 -15.20 -8.19
C GLY A 131 -18.84 -14.86 -9.02
N VAL A 132 -17.98 -13.96 -8.53
CA VAL A 132 -16.76 -13.54 -9.23
C VAL A 132 -15.58 -13.67 -8.30
N SER A 133 -14.50 -14.30 -8.78
CA SER A 133 -13.23 -14.39 -8.07
C SER A 133 -12.43 -13.10 -8.26
N LEU A 134 -12.07 -12.43 -7.17
CA LEU A 134 -11.37 -11.13 -7.19
C LEU A 134 -9.86 -11.28 -7.43
N ASP A 135 -9.32 -12.48 -7.19
CA ASP A 135 -7.90 -12.80 -7.39
C ASP A 135 -7.64 -13.52 -8.72
N HIS A 136 -8.64 -13.67 -9.60
CA HIS A 136 -8.49 -14.48 -10.82
C HIS A 136 -7.53 -13.82 -11.84
N PRO A 137 -6.55 -14.55 -12.42
CA PRO A 137 -5.58 -13.99 -13.36
C PRO A 137 -6.20 -13.30 -14.58
N ALA A 138 -7.30 -13.84 -15.12
CA ALA A 138 -8.04 -13.24 -16.23
C ALA A 138 -8.70 -11.88 -15.94
N ARG A 139 -8.62 -11.39 -14.69
CA ARG A 139 -9.00 -10.02 -14.32
C ARG A 139 -7.88 -9.01 -14.48
N ASN A 140 -6.65 -9.45 -14.69
CA ASN A 140 -5.53 -8.53 -14.81
C ASN A 140 -5.68 -7.73 -16.12
N ILE A 141 -5.97 -6.45 -15.99
CA ILE A 141 -6.18 -5.50 -17.09
C ILE A 141 -5.00 -4.53 -17.24
N GLY A 142 -4.05 -4.52 -16.30
CA GLY A 142 -2.95 -3.57 -16.28
C GLY A 142 -1.81 -3.94 -17.23
N GLY A 143 -1.57 -3.12 -18.27
CA GLY A 143 -0.33 -3.12 -19.05
C GLY A 143 -0.05 -4.35 -19.93
N MET A 144 -1.02 -5.25 -20.08
CA MET A 144 -0.88 -6.46 -20.90
C MET A 144 -1.33 -6.22 -22.34
N SER A 145 -0.61 -6.81 -23.31
CA SER A 145 -1.05 -6.83 -24.71
C SER A 145 -2.31 -7.68 -24.88
N ASP A 146 -3.10 -7.39 -25.93
CA ASP A 146 -4.31 -8.17 -26.25
C ASP A 146 -4.01 -9.68 -26.39
N ARG A 147 -2.83 -10.01 -26.91
CA ARG A 147 -2.35 -11.39 -27.00
C ARG A 147 -2.15 -12.04 -25.64
N ALA A 148 -1.51 -11.35 -24.70
CA ALA A 148 -1.30 -11.86 -23.35
C ALA A 148 -2.63 -12.01 -22.59
N GLN A 149 -3.58 -11.09 -22.79
CA GLN A 149 -4.92 -11.22 -22.22
C GLN A 149 -5.67 -12.44 -22.76
N GLU A 150 -5.54 -12.71 -24.07
CA GLU A 150 -6.18 -13.87 -24.70
C GLU A 150 -5.55 -15.19 -24.22
N GLU A 151 -4.22 -15.27 -24.12
CA GLU A 151 -3.52 -16.43 -23.56
C GLU A 151 -3.93 -16.71 -22.11
N ILE A 152 -4.12 -15.67 -21.28
CA ILE A 152 -4.61 -15.83 -19.90
C ILE A 152 -6.05 -16.36 -19.89
N ARG A 153 -6.93 -15.85 -20.75
CA ARG A 153 -8.32 -16.35 -20.82
C ARG A 153 -8.39 -17.80 -21.27
N GLN A 154 -7.54 -18.20 -22.21
CA GLN A 154 -7.46 -19.58 -22.67
C GLN A 154 -6.92 -20.53 -21.59
N ASN A 155 -5.91 -20.11 -20.84
CA ASN A 155 -5.26 -20.94 -19.83
C ASN A 155 -6.03 -21.01 -18.50
N PHE A 156 -6.64 -19.90 -18.08
CA PHE A 156 -7.27 -19.78 -16.75
C PHE A 156 -8.80 -19.70 -16.81
N GLY A 157 -9.39 -19.48 -17.98
CA GLY A 157 -10.85 -19.41 -18.14
C GLY A 157 -11.46 -18.12 -17.60
N SER A 158 -12.75 -18.21 -17.24
CA SER A 158 -13.55 -17.07 -16.78
C SER A 158 -13.32 -16.78 -15.30
N PRO A 159 -13.30 -15.50 -14.86
CA PRO A 159 -13.29 -15.16 -13.44
C PRO A 159 -14.60 -15.48 -12.72
N LYS A 160 -15.63 -15.94 -13.44
CA LYS A 160 -16.92 -16.35 -12.86
C LYS A 160 -16.79 -17.70 -12.15
N LEU A 161 -17.29 -17.76 -10.92
CA LEU A 161 -17.35 -18.98 -10.14
C LEU A 161 -18.55 -19.82 -10.54
N SER A 162 -18.36 -21.13 -10.61
CA SER A 162 -19.44 -22.10 -10.75
C SER A 162 -20.35 -22.11 -9.53
N ALA A 163 -21.57 -22.63 -9.67
CA ALA A 163 -22.49 -22.78 -8.54
C ALA A 163 -21.90 -23.63 -7.41
N HIS A 164 -21.15 -24.68 -7.74
CA HIS A 164 -20.47 -25.53 -6.78
C HIS A 164 -19.37 -24.78 -6.01
N GLU A 165 -18.54 -24.00 -6.69
CA GLU A 165 -17.50 -23.20 -6.03
C GLU A 165 -18.07 -22.11 -5.14
N ARG A 166 -19.16 -21.46 -5.59
CA ARG A 166 -19.87 -20.47 -4.77
C ARG A 166 -20.42 -21.09 -3.50
N LEU A 167 -21.05 -22.26 -3.59
CA LEU A 167 -21.55 -22.99 -2.43
C LEU A 167 -20.40 -23.40 -1.49
N ALA A 168 -19.32 -23.97 -2.02
CA ALA A 168 -18.17 -24.37 -1.24
C ALA A 168 -17.55 -23.18 -0.47
N ARG A 169 -17.37 -22.02 -1.12
CA ARG A 169 -16.88 -20.80 -0.48
C ARG A 169 -17.85 -20.27 0.57
N ALA A 170 -19.16 -20.31 0.31
CA ALA A 170 -20.16 -19.89 1.28
C ALA A 170 -20.15 -20.79 2.53
N HIS A 171 -20.05 -22.10 2.38
CA HIS A 171 -20.03 -23.04 3.51
C HIS A 171 -18.78 -22.92 4.38
N ALA A 172 -17.66 -22.47 3.81
CA ALA A 172 -16.40 -22.28 4.53
C ALA A 172 -16.38 -21.03 5.44
N VAL A 173 -17.40 -20.15 5.36
CA VAL A 173 -17.40 -18.84 6.02
C VAL A 173 -18.56 -18.72 7.03
N PRO A 174 -18.33 -18.13 8.22
CA PRO A 174 -19.38 -17.82 9.19
C PRO A 174 -20.59 -17.09 8.59
N SER A 175 -21.80 -17.40 9.07
CA SER A 175 -23.05 -16.81 8.56
C SER A 175 -23.07 -15.28 8.63
N VAL A 176 -22.57 -14.71 9.74
CA VAL A 176 -22.52 -13.25 9.94
C VAL A 176 -21.72 -12.55 8.83
N LEU A 177 -20.55 -13.11 8.46
CA LEU A 177 -19.73 -12.54 7.39
C LEU A 177 -20.39 -12.71 6.02
N ARG A 178 -21.15 -13.80 5.80
CA ARG A 178 -21.94 -13.99 4.58
C ARG A 178 -23.05 -12.96 4.47
N GLU A 179 -23.74 -12.66 5.56
CA GLU A 179 -24.79 -11.64 5.60
C GLU A 179 -24.21 -10.25 5.33
N GLN A 180 -23.10 -9.89 5.98
CA GLN A 180 -22.42 -8.62 5.73
C GLN A 180 -21.87 -8.52 4.30
N ALA A 181 -21.36 -9.61 3.72
CA ALA A 181 -20.92 -9.63 2.34
C ALA A 181 -22.08 -9.50 1.35
N LYS A 182 -23.24 -10.09 1.68
CA LYS A 182 -24.47 -9.92 0.91
C LYS A 182 -24.99 -8.49 1.00
N GLU A 183 -24.99 -7.90 2.18
CA GLU A 183 -25.35 -6.50 2.39
C GLU A 183 -24.48 -5.57 1.54
N LEU A 184 -23.15 -5.79 1.55
CA LEU A 184 -22.22 -5.05 0.70
C LEU A 184 -22.55 -5.23 -0.79
N HIS A 185 -22.84 -6.45 -1.21
CA HIS A 185 -23.18 -6.75 -2.60
C HIS A 185 -24.48 -6.05 -3.04
N ASP A 186 -25.52 -6.09 -2.19
CA ASP A 186 -26.86 -5.61 -2.53
C ASP A 186 -26.97 -4.08 -2.39
N THR A 187 -26.42 -3.51 -1.32
CA THR A 187 -26.57 -2.09 -0.96
C THR A 187 -25.34 -1.24 -1.25
N GLY A 188 -24.15 -1.85 -1.34
CA GLY A 188 -22.88 -1.14 -1.48
C GLY A 188 -22.23 -0.70 -0.16
N VAL A 189 -22.84 -1.03 0.99
CA VAL A 189 -22.32 -0.73 2.33
C VAL A 189 -22.44 -1.98 3.19
N SER A 190 -21.52 -2.18 4.15
CA SER A 190 -21.74 -3.17 5.22
C SER A 190 -21.09 -2.77 6.54
N GLU A 191 -21.63 -3.29 7.62
CA GLU A 191 -21.12 -3.02 8.97
C GLU A 191 -19.64 -3.39 9.15
N TYR A 192 -19.17 -4.43 8.44
CA TYR A 192 -17.77 -4.85 8.54
C TYR A 192 -16.81 -3.88 7.84
N THR A 193 -17.18 -3.36 6.67
CA THR A 193 -16.34 -2.36 5.99
C THR A 193 -16.30 -1.07 6.79
N GLU A 194 -17.43 -0.64 7.35
CA GLU A 194 -17.48 0.51 8.27
C GLU A 194 -16.62 0.29 9.51
N SER A 195 -16.65 -0.92 10.09
CA SER A 195 -15.83 -1.26 11.24
C SER A 195 -14.33 -1.22 10.91
N ALA A 196 -13.93 -1.70 9.73
CA ALA A 196 -12.57 -1.58 9.24
C ALA A 196 -12.18 -0.11 9.02
N ILE A 197 -13.07 0.71 8.43
CA ILE A 197 -12.86 2.15 8.28
C ILE A 197 -12.67 2.81 9.65
N ARG A 198 -13.50 2.50 10.65
CA ARG A 198 -13.34 3.04 12.02
C ARG A 198 -12.00 2.67 12.64
N ILE A 199 -11.50 1.45 12.41
CA ILE A 199 -10.13 1.06 12.79
C ILE A 199 -9.13 1.96 12.07
N GLY A 200 -9.26 2.12 10.75
CA GLY A 200 -8.40 2.99 9.94
C GLY A 200 -8.43 4.46 10.36
N GLU A 201 -9.60 5.02 10.70
CA GLU A 201 -9.80 6.40 11.15
C GLU A 201 -9.30 6.63 12.58
N HIS A 202 -9.56 5.67 13.47
CA HIS A 202 -8.95 5.65 14.81
C HIS A 202 -7.44 5.56 14.74
N LEU A 203 -6.87 5.05 13.64
CA LEU A 203 -5.44 5.07 13.44
C LEU A 203 -4.99 6.35 12.71
N SER A 204 -5.68 6.82 11.67
CA SER A 204 -5.23 7.93 10.82
C SER A 204 -5.37 9.32 11.43
N THR A 205 -6.38 9.54 12.26
CA THR A 205 -6.66 10.85 12.87
C THR A 205 -5.98 10.99 14.24
N GLY A 206 -4.66 10.77 14.31
CA GLY A 206 -3.87 11.03 15.53
C GLY A 206 -3.95 12.50 15.96
N GLU A 207 -3.79 12.76 17.26
CA GLU A 207 -4.01 14.04 17.98
C GLU A 207 -3.28 15.30 17.48
N ARG A 208 -2.58 15.26 16.34
CA ARG A 208 -1.95 16.44 15.70
C ARG A 208 -2.93 17.59 15.50
N ASP A 209 -4.19 17.29 15.21
CA ASP A 209 -5.21 18.32 15.01
C ASP A 209 -5.52 19.12 16.29
N ARG A 210 -5.23 18.58 17.48
CA ARG A 210 -5.36 19.32 18.75
C ARG A 210 -4.09 20.10 19.09
N GLU A 211 -2.91 19.61 18.73
CA GLU A 211 -1.65 20.28 19.04
C GLU A 211 -1.32 21.41 18.05
N ASP A 212 -1.61 21.23 16.75
CA ASP A 212 -1.47 22.30 15.74
C ASP A 212 -2.49 23.43 15.95
N ARG A 213 -3.69 23.15 16.45
CA ARG A 213 -4.65 24.19 16.88
C ARG A 213 -4.19 24.96 18.14
N ARG A 214 -3.29 24.37 18.94
CA ARG A 214 -2.73 25.02 20.15
C ARG A 214 -1.46 25.80 19.87
N ARG A 215 -0.83 25.63 18.71
CA ARG A 215 0.29 26.46 18.27
C ARG A 215 -0.24 27.85 17.88
N LYS A 216 -0.19 28.78 18.83
CA LYS A 216 -0.44 30.20 18.56
C LYS A 216 0.55 30.65 17.48
N PRO A 217 0.10 31.39 16.44
CA PRO A 217 1.01 31.95 15.46
C PRO A 217 2.02 32.84 16.16
N VAL A 218 3.30 32.45 16.13
CA VAL A 218 4.39 33.32 16.55
C VAL A 218 4.49 34.39 15.47
N ARG A 219 3.96 35.58 15.75
CA ARG A 219 4.24 36.77 14.95
C ARG A 219 5.73 37.05 15.05
N VAL A 220 6.48 36.61 14.05
CA VAL A 220 7.83 37.12 13.81
C VAL A 220 7.67 38.60 13.50
N LYS A 221 8.04 39.47 14.44
CA LYS A 221 8.23 40.89 14.14
C LYS A 221 9.39 40.97 13.15
N SER A 222 9.09 41.07 11.86
CA SER A 222 10.05 41.53 10.88
C SER A 222 10.56 42.88 11.37
N ARG A 223 11.84 42.95 11.77
CA ARG A 223 12.51 44.22 11.98
C ARG A 223 12.45 44.97 10.66
N GLY A 224 11.64 46.03 10.62
CA GLY A 224 11.65 46.98 9.53
C GLY A 224 13.07 47.48 9.35
N GLY A 225 13.65 47.18 8.19
CA GLY A 225 14.85 47.86 7.73
C GLY A 225 14.52 49.34 7.53
N PRO A 226 15.47 50.25 7.78
CA PRO A 226 15.23 51.67 7.65
C PRO A 226 14.98 52.01 6.18
N VAL A 227 13.93 52.79 5.95
CA VAL A 227 13.75 53.55 4.73
C VAL A 227 14.68 54.76 4.81
N LEU A 228 15.76 54.75 4.02
CA LEU A 228 16.36 55.93 3.39
C LEU A 228 17.09 55.48 2.12
#